data_AF-A0A7C4UNF7-F1
#
_entry.id   AF-A0A7C4UNF7-F1
#
_cell.length_a   1.000
_cell.length_b   1.000
_cell.length_c   1.000
_cell.angle_alpha   90.00
_cell.angle_beta   90.00
_cell.angle_gamma   90.00
#
_symmetry.space_group_name_H-M   'P 1'
#
loop_
_entity.id
_entity.type
_entity.pdbx_description
1 polymer ?
#
loop_
_entity_poly.entity_id
_entity_poly.type
_entity_poly.pdbx_seq_one_letter_code
_entity_poly.pdbx_strand_id
1 'polypeptide(L)'
;MLRQSLEHDLPETVGKANTRFRDQFLETLTGFEIPAENVSFSSTSEAIAIRVIVPETKATSAPPLEAADFALRAHDTVLNRMARQLYGGSTQIGKDLEADLAKVIHLLGGPPPGPVSSTEWSITFSKERPIVFRFDRNTLRMELHGDEFEMNKEQYKAMTATIEYGLEKSAVGWKLVRHKPIDVTPPGVKVGEKPTPRQQVLRGFLATRLSQIFAKELDLSKVALPEGLGDAAKAVVNRAAARDGWVLLELTLP
;
A
#
# COMPACT_ATOMS: atom_id res chain seq x y z
N MET A 1 -15.93 -0.48 46.05
CA MET A 1 -14.76 -1.33 45.77
C MET A 1 -14.36 -1.36 44.29
N LEU A 2 -15.27 -1.48 43.32
CA LEU A 2 -14.90 -1.43 41.87
C LEU A 2 -14.21 -0.13 41.42
N ARG A 3 -14.59 1.03 41.98
CA ARG A 3 -14.06 2.34 41.60
C ARG A 3 -12.59 2.54 42.01
N GLN A 4 -12.17 1.97 43.13
CA GLN A 4 -10.79 2.04 43.63
C GLN A 4 -9.84 1.09 42.90
N SER A 5 -10.32 -0.07 42.42
CA SER A 5 -9.52 -0.97 41.56
C SER A 5 -9.32 -0.39 40.17
N LEU A 6 -10.35 0.26 39.59
CA LEU A 6 -10.21 0.99 38.33
C LEU A 6 -9.20 2.15 38.43
N GLU A 7 -9.23 2.94 39.51
CA GLU A 7 -8.30 4.07 39.69
C GLU A 7 -6.84 3.63 39.95
N HIS A 8 -6.63 2.44 40.52
CA HIS A 8 -5.29 1.90 40.79
C HIS A 8 -4.66 1.23 39.56
N ASP A 9 -5.47 0.57 38.72
CA ASP A 9 -4.97 -0.21 37.58
C ASP A 9 -4.90 0.61 36.28
N LEU A 10 -5.62 1.74 36.19
CA LEU A 10 -5.59 2.64 35.03
C LEU A 10 -4.19 3.23 34.75
N PRO A 11 -3.44 3.77 35.74
CA PRO A 11 -2.16 4.42 35.48
C PRO A 11 -1.12 3.46 34.93
N GLU A 12 -1.09 2.21 35.43
CA GLU A 12 -0.13 1.20 34.97
C GLU A 12 -0.51 0.65 33.58
N THR A 13 -1.81 0.46 33.32
CA THR A 13 -2.32 0.02 32.02
C THR A 13 -2.12 1.08 30.95
N VAL A 14 -2.41 2.35 31.25
CA VAL A 14 -2.17 3.49 30.36
C VAL A 14 -0.68 3.71 30.15
N GLY A 15 0.14 3.55 31.20
CA GLY A 15 1.60 3.62 31.10
C GLY A 15 2.17 2.57 30.15
N LYS A 16 1.77 1.30 30.29
CA LYS A 16 2.19 0.21 29.39
C LYS A 16 1.67 0.41 27.96
N ALA A 17 0.43 0.88 27.80
CA ALA A 17 -0.13 1.18 26.49
C ALA A 17 0.61 2.32 25.79
N ASN A 18 0.94 3.40 26.51
CA ASN A 18 1.72 4.52 25.97
C ASN A 18 3.15 4.12 25.59
N THR A 19 3.83 3.33 26.43
CA THR A 19 5.17 2.82 26.11
C THR A 19 5.13 1.94 24.86
N ARG A 20 4.19 0.98 24.80
CA ARG A 20 4.03 0.11 23.62
C ARG A 20 3.70 0.92 22.36
N PHE A 21 2.83 1.91 22.47
CA PHE A 21 2.48 2.80 21.38
C PHE A 21 3.69 3.63 20.91
N ARG A 22 4.46 4.21 21.82
CA ARG A 22 5.66 4.97 21.47
C ARG A 22 6.71 4.09 20.80
N ASP A 23 7.01 2.96 21.41
CA ASP A 23 8.11 2.10 20.98
C ASP A 23 7.74 1.31 19.71
N GLN A 24 6.47 0.91 19.49
CA GLN A 24 6.06 0.19 18.27
C GLN A 24 5.63 1.13 17.14
N PHE A 25 4.89 2.20 17.45
CA PHE A 25 4.31 3.06 16.41
C PHE A 25 5.21 4.27 16.11
N LEU A 26 5.63 5.03 17.12
CA LEU A 26 6.41 6.25 16.90
C LEU A 26 7.85 5.98 16.46
N GLU A 27 8.53 4.96 16.99
CA GLU A 27 9.86 4.59 16.51
C GLU A 27 9.83 4.09 15.06
N THR A 28 8.79 3.32 14.69
CA THR A 28 8.56 2.90 13.30
C THR A 28 8.39 4.11 12.38
N LEU A 29 7.61 5.11 12.78
CA LEU A 29 7.42 6.35 12.01
C LEU A 29 8.68 7.22 11.93
N THR A 30 9.49 7.22 12.98
CA THR A 30 10.80 7.90 12.97
C THR A 30 11.74 7.25 11.96
N GLY A 31 11.68 5.91 11.88
CA GLY A 31 12.31 5.10 10.83
C GLY A 31 11.77 5.36 9.42
N PHE A 32 10.76 6.22 9.24
CA PHE A 32 10.23 6.72 7.97
C PHE A 32 10.55 8.20 7.69
N GLU A 33 11.50 8.81 8.44
CA GLU A 33 11.80 10.24 8.37
C GLU A 33 10.55 11.12 8.57
N ILE A 34 9.59 10.62 9.37
CA ILE A 34 8.42 11.38 9.80
C ILE A 34 8.69 11.79 11.24
N PRO A 35 9.06 13.07 11.49
CA PRO A 35 9.25 13.58 12.83
C PRO A 35 8.02 13.34 13.70
N ALA A 36 8.23 13.08 15.00
CA ALA A 36 7.12 12.79 15.91
C ALA A 36 6.13 13.95 16.01
N GLU A 37 6.58 15.21 15.89
CA GLU A 37 5.74 16.40 15.88
C GLU A 37 4.77 16.47 14.69
N ASN A 38 5.04 15.69 13.63
CA ASN A 38 4.19 15.58 12.46
C ASN A 38 3.11 14.51 12.59
N VAL A 39 3.09 13.79 13.71
CA VAL A 39 2.09 12.78 14.02
C VAL A 39 1.22 13.30 15.15
N SER A 40 -0.07 13.49 14.88
CA SER A 40 -1.03 13.89 15.90
C SER A 40 -2.09 12.84 16.12
N PHE A 41 -2.41 12.64 17.39
CA PHE A 41 -3.45 11.74 17.86
C PHE A 41 -4.52 12.58 18.51
N SER A 42 -5.76 12.25 18.20
CA SER A 42 -6.91 12.84 18.88
C SER A 42 -7.93 11.74 19.09
N SER A 43 -8.66 11.82 20.19
CA SER A 43 -9.77 10.92 20.47
C SER A 43 -10.97 11.71 20.95
N THR A 44 -12.14 11.17 20.67
CA THR A 44 -13.42 11.58 21.21
C THR A 44 -14.05 10.37 21.92
N SER A 45 -15.26 10.53 22.46
CA SER A 45 -16.06 9.40 22.92
C SER A 45 -16.45 8.43 21.80
N GLU A 46 -16.32 8.84 20.53
CA GLU A 46 -16.84 8.12 19.37
C GLU A 46 -15.73 7.66 18.41
N ALA A 47 -14.56 8.31 18.41
CA ALA A 47 -13.53 8.05 17.42
C ALA A 47 -12.11 8.23 17.96
N ILE A 48 -11.17 7.48 17.38
CA ILE A 48 -9.74 7.74 17.48
C ILE A 48 -9.26 8.15 16.09
N ALA A 49 -8.56 9.28 16.01
CA ALA A 49 -8.00 9.79 14.78
C ALA A 49 -6.49 9.91 14.89
N ILE A 50 -5.81 9.35 13.89
CA ILE A 50 -4.37 9.48 13.68
C ILE A 50 -4.17 10.35 12.44
N ARG A 51 -3.38 11.41 12.56
CA ARG A 51 -3.00 12.26 11.44
C ARG A 51 -1.49 12.27 11.33
N VAL A 52 -1.00 12.06 10.13
CA VAL A 52 0.41 12.18 9.78
C VAL A 52 0.55 13.29 8.74
N ILE A 53 1.38 14.29 9.03
CA ILE A 53 1.67 15.41 8.14
C ILE A 53 3.06 15.19 7.56
N VAL A 54 3.16 15.02 6.25
CA VAL A 54 4.48 14.97 5.60
C VAL A 54 4.86 16.40 5.21
N PRO A 55 6.06 16.89 5.54
CA PRO A 55 6.50 18.21 5.09
C PRO A 55 6.62 18.30 3.56
N GLU A 56 6.48 19.52 3.02
CA GLU A 56 6.75 19.85 1.61
C GLU A 56 5.82 19.20 0.56
N THR A 57 4.66 18.67 0.97
CA THR A 57 3.66 18.20 0.01
C THR A 57 2.95 19.39 -0.65
N LYS A 58 2.77 19.33 -1.98
CA LYS A 58 1.85 20.22 -2.72
C LYS A 58 0.41 19.71 -2.73
N ALA A 59 0.04 18.84 -1.78
CA ALA A 59 -1.27 18.21 -1.75
C ALA A 59 -2.38 19.26 -1.73
N THR A 60 -3.40 19.03 -2.54
CA THR A 60 -4.68 19.73 -2.44
C THR A 60 -5.36 19.35 -1.11
N SER A 61 -6.44 20.06 -0.76
CA SER A 61 -7.23 19.73 0.43
C SER A 61 -7.67 18.26 0.41
N ALA A 62 -7.39 17.52 1.49
CA ALA A 62 -7.83 16.14 1.64
C ALA A 62 -9.35 16.01 1.44
N PRO A 63 -9.84 14.91 0.80
CA PRO A 63 -11.27 14.65 0.67
C PRO A 63 -11.97 14.72 2.04
N PRO A 64 -13.18 15.32 2.13
CA PRO A 64 -13.91 15.38 3.39
C PRO A 64 -14.32 13.97 3.83
N LEU A 65 -14.22 13.70 5.13
CA LEU A 65 -14.74 12.47 5.71
C LEU A 65 -16.25 12.57 5.90
N GLU A 66 -16.96 11.48 5.66
CA GLU A 66 -18.35 11.28 6.05
C GLU A 66 -18.44 10.36 7.28
N ALA A 67 -19.64 10.10 7.78
CA ALA A 67 -19.85 9.20 8.92
C ALA A 67 -19.50 7.76 8.52
N ALA A 68 -18.41 7.23 9.09
CA ALA A 68 -17.92 5.88 8.85
C ALA A 68 -17.31 5.32 10.15
N ASP A 69 -17.37 4.01 10.34
CA ASP A 69 -16.76 3.33 11.50
C ASP A 69 -15.24 3.29 11.37
N PHE A 70 -14.74 3.25 10.14
CA PHE A 70 -13.32 3.40 9.83
C PHE A 70 -13.12 4.23 8.56
N ALA A 71 -12.13 5.12 8.56
CA ALA A 71 -11.76 5.89 7.39
C ALA A 71 -10.25 6.02 7.24
N LEU A 72 -9.77 5.82 6.00
CA LEU A 72 -8.39 6.05 5.60
C LEU A 72 -8.34 7.13 4.51
N ARG A 73 -7.47 8.11 4.72
CA ARG A 73 -7.04 9.05 3.68
C ARG A 73 -5.53 9.05 3.60
N ALA A 74 -4.99 8.83 2.41
CA ALA A 74 -3.56 8.90 2.17
C ALA A 74 -3.29 9.70 0.89
N HIS A 75 -2.30 10.60 0.96
CA HIS A 75 -1.79 11.27 -0.23
C HIS A 75 -0.64 10.44 -0.81
N ASP A 76 -0.54 10.36 -2.14
CA ASP A 76 0.47 9.55 -2.85
C ASP A 76 1.91 9.89 -2.42
N THR A 77 2.18 11.15 -2.10
CA THR A 77 3.48 11.64 -1.63
C THR A 77 3.96 10.94 -0.36
N VAL A 78 3.04 10.59 0.54
CA VAL A 78 3.37 9.85 1.77
C VAL A 78 3.85 8.45 1.39
N LEU A 79 3.08 7.74 0.56
CA LEU A 79 3.40 6.39 0.12
C LEU A 79 4.69 6.35 -0.71
N ASN A 80 4.90 7.35 -1.57
CA ASN A 80 6.11 7.50 -2.39
C ASN A 80 7.36 7.72 -1.54
N ARG A 81 7.25 8.54 -0.47
CA ARG A 81 8.35 8.75 0.48
C ARG A 81 8.70 7.46 1.22
N MET A 82 7.68 6.78 1.76
CA MET A 82 7.87 5.50 2.45
C MET A 82 8.49 4.45 1.52
N ALA A 83 8.00 4.35 0.28
CA ALA A 83 8.56 3.44 -0.71
C ALA A 83 10.02 3.74 -1.03
N ARG A 84 10.38 5.01 -1.24
CA ARG A 84 11.77 5.43 -1.45
C ARG A 84 12.67 5.00 -0.30
N GLN A 85 12.19 5.12 0.93
CA GLN A 85 12.99 4.77 2.10
C GLN A 85 13.15 3.26 2.30
N LEU A 86 12.09 2.49 2.09
CA LEU A 86 12.13 1.03 2.25
C LEU A 86 12.91 0.34 1.12
N TYR A 87 12.72 0.82 -0.11
CA TYR A 87 13.17 0.11 -1.31
C TYR A 87 14.26 0.84 -2.10
N GLY A 88 14.54 2.11 -1.82
CA GLY A 88 15.45 2.93 -2.63
C GLY A 88 16.86 2.34 -2.70
N GLY A 89 17.25 1.84 -3.88
CA GLY A 89 18.58 1.28 -4.12
C GLY A 89 18.81 -0.09 -3.47
N SER A 90 17.79 -0.68 -2.85
CA SER A 90 17.92 -1.99 -2.21
C SER A 90 17.64 -3.11 -3.22
N THR A 91 18.33 -4.23 -3.02
CA THR A 91 18.06 -5.47 -3.75
C THR A 91 17.09 -6.32 -2.96
N GLN A 92 15.94 -6.65 -3.57
CA GLN A 92 14.93 -7.52 -2.98
C GLN A 92 14.92 -8.87 -3.69
N ILE A 93 14.85 -9.94 -2.89
CA ILE A 93 14.64 -11.30 -3.42
C ILE A 93 13.19 -11.39 -3.86
N GLY A 94 12.97 -11.90 -5.07
CA GLY A 94 11.67 -11.96 -5.71
C GLY A 94 10.60 -12.63 -4.84
N LYS A 95 10.93 -13.75 -4.21
CA LYS A 95 10.05 -14.46 -3.27
C LYS A 95 9.53 -13.56 -2.14
N ASP A 96 10.41 -12.81 -1.50
CA ASP A 96 10.06 -11.99 -0.34
C ASP A 96 9.26 -10.77 -0.77
N LEU A 97 9.68 -10.12 -1.86
CA LEU A 97 8.93 -9.02 -2.47
C LEU A 97 7.51 -9.44 -2.87
N GLU A 98 7.36 -10.57 -3.55
CA GLU A 98 6.06 -11.09 -3.96
C GLU A 98 5.17 -11.41 -2.76
N ALA A 99 5.73 -11.97 -1.68
CA ALA A 99 5.00 -12.24 -0.45
C ALA A 99 4.51 -10.94 0.20
N ASP A 100 5.34 -9.91 0.25
CA ASP A 100 4.95 -8.61 0.83
C ASP A 100 3.90 -7.90 -0.02
N LEU A 101 4.03 -7.91 -1.35
CA LEU A 101 3.00 -7.38 -2.24
C LEU A 101 1.68 -8.15 -2.13
N ALA A 102 1.73 -9.49 -2.00
CA ALA A 102 0.54 -10.31 -1.85
C ALA A 102 -0.18 -10.05 -0.52
N LYS A 103 0.55 -9.82 0.58
CA LYS A 103 -0.06 -9.42 1.87
C LYS A 103 -0.84 -8.11 1.73
N VAL A 104 -0.24 -7.09 1.10
CA VAL A 104 -0.89 -5.80 0.88
C VAL A 104 -2.14 -5.95 0.00
N ILE A 105 -2.05 -6.72 -1.08
CA ILE A 105 -3.21 -6.97 -1.97
C ILE A 105 -4.32 -7.74 -1.26
N HIS A 106 -3.97 -8.70 -0.40
CA HIS A 106 -4.95 -9.42 0.39
C HIS A 106 -5.70 -8.49 1.36
N LEU A 107 -5.00 -7.56 2.02
CA LEU A 107 -5.64 -6.54 2.86
C LEU A 107 -6.65 -5.70 2.06
N LEU A 108 -6.41 -5.49 0.77
CA LEU A 108 -7.31 -4.77 -0.15
C LEU A 108 -8.40 -5.66 -0.78
N GLY A 109 -8.70 -6.83 -0.20
CA GLY A 109 -9.74 -7.74 -0.70
C GLY A 109 -9.32 -8.58 -1.91
N GLY A 110 -8.02 -8.67 -2.16
CA GLY A 110 -7.43 -9.60 -3.12
C GLY A 110 -7.39 -11.04 -2.58
N PRO A 111 -7.08 -12.02 -3.45
CA PRO A 111 -6.93 -13.40 -3.03
C PRO A 111 -5.82 -13.53 -1.97
N PRO A 112 -5.91 -14.54 -1.09
CA PRO A 112 -4.81 -14.82 -0.17
C PRO A 112 -3.52 -15.10 -0.98
N PRO A 113 -2.33 -14.83 -0.40
CA PRO A 113 -1.07 -15.11 -1.05
C PRO A 113 -1.00 -16.55 -1.56
N GLY A 114 -0.77 -16.71 -2.87
CA GLY A 114 -0.60 -18.02 -3.49
C GLY A 114 0.77 -18.65 -3.20
N PRO A 115 1.00 -19.90 -3.65
CA PRO A 115 2.30 -20.53 -3.50
C PRO A 115 3.39 -19.72 -4.22
N VAL A 116 4.51 -19.53 -3.53
CA VAL A 116 5.69 -18.83 -4.05
C VAL A 116 6.31 -19.65 -5.20
N SER A 117 6.70 -18.99 -6.29
CA SER A 117 7.42 -19.67 -7.38
C SER A 117 8.79 -20.15 -6.93
N SER A 118 9.24 -21.24 -7.56
CA SER A 118 10.59 -21.77 -7.44
C SER A 118 11.62 -21.02 -8.29
N THR A 119 11.20 -20.11 -9.18
CA THR A 119 12.14 -19.32 -9.99
C THR A 119 12.87 -18.30 -9.12
N GLU A 120 14.19 -18.44 -9.03
CA GLU A 120 15.05 -17.48 -8.33
C GLU A 120 15.23 -16.23 -9.18
N TRP A 121 14.79 -15.10 -8.63
CA TRP A 121 15.00 -13.79 -9.22
C TRP A 121 15.15 -12.72 -8.14
N SER A 122 15.74 -11.59 -8.51
CA SER A 122 15.87 -10.42 -7.66
C SER A 122 15.68 -9.14 -8.47
N ILE A 123 15.39 -8.05 -7.77
CA ILE A 123 15.30 -6.70 -8.31
C ILE A 123 16.13 -5.78 -7.44
N THR A 124 17.03 -5.03 -8.06
CA THR A 124 17.62 -3.84 -7.46
C THR A 124 16.76 -2.64 -7.84
N PHE A 125 16.08 -2.08 -6.87
CA PHE A 125 15.15 -0.98 -7.07
C PHE A 125 15.87 0.34 -7.36
N SER A 126 15.20 1.21 -8.11
CA SER A 126 15.69 2.57 -8.36
C SER A 126 15.85 3.35 -7.07
N LYS A 127 16.99 4.05 -6.91
CA LYS A 127 17.31 4.77 -5.68
C LYS A 127 16.27 5.82 -5.29
N GLU A 128 15.82 6.61 -6.27
CA GLU A 128 14.97 7.78 -6.00
C GLU A 128 13.47 7.49 -6.09
N ARG A 129 13.08 6.52 -6.93
CA ARG A 129 11.67 6.24 -7.25
C ARG A 129 11.40 4.75 -7.37
N PRO A 130 11.68 3.94 -6.34
CA PRO A 130 11.58 2.49 -6.42
C PRO A 130 10.14 2.02 -6.68
N ILE A 131 9.17 2.66 -6.03
CA ILE A 131 7.74 2.47 -6.26
C ILE A 131 7.07 3.85 -6.27
N VAL A 132 6.26 4.10 -7.29
CA VAL A 132 5.52 5.37 -7.45
C VAL A 132 4.03 5.09 -7.53
N PHE A 133 3.29 5.61 -6.55
CA PHE A 133 1.85 5.69 -6.51
C PHE A 133 1.38 7.01 -7.12
N ARG A 134 0.24 6.96 -7.81
CA ARG A 134 -0.53 8.12 -8.26
C ARG A 134 -2.01 7.85 -8.11
N PHE A 135 -2.72 8.83 -7.55
CA PHE A 135 -4.17 8.79 -7.36
C PHE A 135 -4.84 9.94 -8.10
N ASP A 136 -5.59 9.63 -9.14
CA ASP A 136 -6.28 10.65 -9.95
C ASP A 136 -7.46 10.05 -10.69
N ARG A 137 -8.53 10.83 -10.94
CA ARG A 137 -9.69 10.43 -11.76
C ARG A 137 -10.20 9.00 -11.46
N ASN A 138 -10.40 8.69 -10.18
CA ASN A 138 -10.79 7.36 -9.68
C ASN A 138 -9.88 6.23 -10.17
N THR A 139 -8.59 6.52 -10.34
CA THR A 139 -7.58 5.57 -10.81
C THR A 139 -6.46 5.50 -9.79
N LEU A 140 -6.05 4.29 -9.46
CA LEU A 140 -4.87 3.99 -8.66
C LEU A 140 -3.81 3.42 -9.60
N ARG A 141 -2.75 4.18 -9.83
CA ARG A 141 -1.58 3.71 -10.59
C ARG A 141 -0.41 3.46 -9.65
N MET A 142 0.24 2.32 -9.83
CA MET A 142 1.48 1.96 -9.17
C MET A 142 2.53 1.61 -10.23
N GLU A 143 3.71 2.20 -10.13
CA GLU A 143 4.86 1.93 -11.00
C GLU A 143 6.01 1.38 -10.15
N LEU A 144 6.51 0.18 -10.46
CA LEU A 144 7.71 -0.39 -9.83
C LEU A 144 8.90 -0.14 -10.76
N HIS A 145 9.95 0.52 -10.27
CA HIS A 145 11.14 0.86 -11.06
C HIS A 145 12.34 0.07 -10.55
N GLY A 146 12.80 -0.90 -11.35
CA GLY A 146 14.04 -1.62 -11.11
C GLY A 146 15.16 -1.09 -12.00
N ASP A 147 16.33 -0.85 -11.41
CA ASP A 147 17.55 -0.48 -12.13
C ASP A 147 18.28 -1.73 -12.67
N GLU A 148 18.19 -2.85 -11.95
CA GLU A 148 18.78 -4.14 -12.34
C GLU A 148 17.87 -5.29 -11.91
N PHE A 149 17.87 -6.37 -12.69
CA PHE A 149 17.19 -7.62 -12.36
C PHE A 149 18.15 -8.79 -12.54
N GLU A 150 18.10 -9.74 -11.63
CA GLU A 150 18.74 -11.04 -11.80
C GLU A 150 17.67 -12.11 -11.91
N MET A 151 17.77 -13.02 -12.86
CA MET A 151 16.88 -14.17 -12.98
C MET A 151 17.69 -15.37 -13.46
N ASN A 152 17.66 -16.48 -12.73
CA ASN A 152 18.45 -17.68 -13.04
C ASN A 152 19.94 -17.39 -13.29
N LYS A 153 20.55 -16.51 -12.49
CA LYS A 153 21.95 -16.03 -12.60
C LYS A 153 22.27 -15.22 -13.86
N GLU A 154 21.26 -14.84 -14.63
CA GLU A 154 21.40 -13.89 -15.73
C GLU A 154 21.01 -12.48 -15.27
N GLN A 155 21.81 -11.49 -15.65
CA GLN A 155 21.54 -10.08 -15.40
C GLN A 155 20.77 -9.43 -16.54
N TYR A 156 19.79 -8.62 -16.17
CA TYR A 156 18.93 -7.87 -17.06
C TYR A 156 18.93 -6.40 -16.69
N LYS A 157 18.83 -5.55 -17.71
CA LYS A 157 18.77 -4.10 -17.56
C LYS A 157 17.44 -3.65 -16.95
N ALA A 158 17.44 -2.39 -16.50
CA ALA A 158 16.31 -1.69 -15.93
C ALA A 158 14.97 -1.90 -16.66
N MET A 159 13.91 -1.99 -15.88
CA MET A 159 12.51 -2.11 -16.30
C MET A 159 11.60 -1.36 -15.33
N THR A 160 10.52 -0.81 -15.86
CA THR A 160 9.40 -0.26 -15.09
C THR A 160 8.18 -1.14 -15.32
N ALA A 161 7.56 -1.63 -14.25
CA ALA A 161 6.28 -2.32 -14.28
C ALA A 161 5.16 -1.36 -13.84
N THR A 162 4.13 -1.19 -14.66
CA THR A 162 2.99 -0.30 -14.41
C THR A 162 1.72 -1.11 -14.21
N ILE A 163 1.09 -0.92 -13.05
CA ILE A 163 -0.19 -1.50 -12.65
C ILE A 163 -1.19 -0.36 -12.47
N GLU A 164 -2.35 -0.46 -13.10
CA GLU A 164 -3.39 0.57 -13.08
C GLU A 164 -4.76 -0.05 -12.81
N TYR A 165 -5.42 0.41 -11.75
CA TYR A 165 -6.79 0.04 -11.40
C TYR A 165 -7.72 1.24 -11.53
N GLY A 166 -8.88 1.03 -12.13
CA GLY A 166 -10.04 1.91 -11.97
C GLY A 166 -10.81 1.54 -10.71
N LEU A 167 -11.27 2.54 -9.98
CA LEU A 167 -12.14 2.39 -8.82
C LEU A 167 -13.59 2.48 -9.28
N GLU A 168 -14.33 1.38 -9.11
CA GLU A 168 -15.69 1.22 -9.63
C GLU A 168 -16.68 0.84 -8.52
N LYS A 169 -17.91 1.34 -8.62
CA LYS A 169 -19.02 0.84 -7.80
C LYS A 169 -19.47 -0.53 -8.31
N SER A 170 -19.80 -1.42 -7.39
CA SER A 170 -20.41 -2.73 -7.63
C SER A 170 -21.77 -2.82 -6.91
N ALA A 171 -22.49 -3.93 -7.11
CA ALA A 171 -23.76 -4.16 -6.43
C ALA A 171 -23.62 -4.31 -4.90
N VAL A 172 -22.42 -4.65 -4.41
CA VAL A 172 -22.13 -4.95 -3.00
C VAL A 172 -21.16 -3.95 -2.36
N GLY A 173 -20.82 -2.86 -3.05
CA GLY A 173 -19.89 -1.85 -2.55
C GLY A 173 -19.00 -1.30 -3.66
N TRP A 174 -17.69 -1.38 -3.46
CA TRP A 174 -16.68 -0.92 -4.42
C TRP A 174 -15.74 -2.04 -4.84
N LYS A 175 -15.11 -1.88 -5.99
CA LYS A 175 -14.07 -2.76 -6.50
C LYS A 175 -12.97 -1.99 -7.21
N LEU A 176 -11.78 -2.57 -7.24
CA LEU A 176 -10.68 -2.12 -8.09
C LEU A 176 -10.64 -3.01 -9.32
N VAL A 177 -10.69 -2.43 -10.52
CA VAL A 177 -10.67 -3.17 -11.79
C VAL A 177 -9.47 -2.76 -12.63
N ARG A 178 -8.65 -3.75 -12.97
CA ARG A 178 -7.51 -3.57 -13.87
C ARG A 178 -7.96 -3.78 -15.31
N HIS A 179 -8.20 -2.68 -16.02
CA HIS A 179 -8.68 -2.71 -17.42
C HIS A 179 -7.60 -3.11 -18.44
N LYS A 180 -6.33 -2.94 -18.09
CA LYS A 180 -5.19 -3.21 -18.98
C LYS A 180 -4.27 -4.29 -18.40
N PRO A 181 -3.58 -5.07 -19.25
CA PRO A 181 -2.46 -5.90 -18.79
C PRO A 181 -1.44 -5.06 -18.02
N ILE A 182 -0.70 -5.69 -17.10
CA ILE A 182 0.46 -5.05 -16.47
C ILE A 182 1.47 -4.76 -17.56
N ASP A 183 1.83 -3.50 -17.71
CA ASP A 183 2.80 -3.09 -18.72
C ASP A 183 4.20 -3.08 -18.11
N VAL A 184 5.13 -3.76 -18.76
CA VAL A 184 6.53 -3.81 -18.33
C VAL A 184 7.40 -3.33 -19.48
N THR A 185 8.14 -2.25 -19.27
CA THR A 185 8.90 -1.56 -20.31
C THR A 185 10.26 -1.10 -19.78
N PRO A 186 11.33 -1.09 -20.60
CA PRO A 186 12.57 -0.47 -20.19
C PRO A 186 12.37 1.04 -19.95
N PRO A 187 13.10 1.67 -19.02
CA PRO A 187 12.95 3.08 -18.74
C PRO A 187 13.34 3.92 -19.96
N GLY A 188 12.56 4.98 -20.23
CA GLY A 188 12.85 5.94 -21.29
C GLY A 188 12.55 5.48 -22.73
N VAL A 189 12.09 4.23 -22.93
CA VAL A 189 11.69 3.72 -24.24
C VAL A 189 10.35 4.33 -24.66
N LYS A 190 10.30 4.91 -25.87
CA LYS A 190 9.06 5.48 -26.43
C LYS A 190 8.14 4.36 -26.92
N VAL A 191 6.83 4.61 -26.86
CA VAL A 191 5.81 3.75 -27.47
C VAL A 191 6.17 3.51 -28.95
N GLY A 192 6.50 2.27 -29.32
CA GLY A 192 6.85 1.87 -30.69
C GLY A 192 8.27 1.32 -30.88
N GLU A 193 9.19 1.51 -29.92
CA GLU A 193 10.51 0.89 -29.97
C GLU A 193 10.41 -0.61 -29.62
N LYS A 194 11.06 -1.47 -30.42
CA LYS A 194 11.02 -2.92 -30.20
C LYS A 194 11.99 -3.32 -29.08
N PRO A 195 11.54 -3.99 -28.01
CA PRO A 195 12.44 -4.50 -26.98
C PRO A 195 13.37 -5.57 -27.56
N THR A 196 14.61 -5.61 -27.07
CA THR A 196 15.55 -6.69 -27.38
C THR A 196 15.01 -8.05 -26.93
N PRO A 197 15.45 -9.18 -27.49
CA PRO A 197 14.97 -10.51 -27.07
C PRO A 197 15.11 -10.76 -25.56
N ARG A 198 16.23 -10.37 -24.95
CA ARG A 198 16.42 -10.48 -23.48
C ARG A 198 15.43 -9.62 -22.70
N GLN A 199 15.14 -8.40 -23.17
CA GLN A 199 14.12 -7.55 -22.57
C GLN A 199 12.71 -8.15 -22.69
N GLN A 200 12.41 -8.84 -23.79
CA GLN A 200 11.12 -9.53 -23.96
C GLN A 200 10.95 -10.70 -22.98
N VAL A 201 12.02 -11.46 -22.72
CA VAL A 201 12.03 -12.53 -21.72
C VAL A 201 11.71 -11.98 -20.33
N LEU A 202 12.47 -10.97 -19.87
CA LEU A 202 12.21 -10.36 -18.56
C LEU A 202 10.82 -9.71 -18.49
N ARG A 203 10.40 -9.02 -19.55
CA ARG A 203 9.06 -8.42 -19.65
C ARG A 203 7.96 -9.46 -19.43
N GLY A 204 8.01 -10.56 -20.17
CA GLY A 204 7.03 -11.64 -20.08
C GLY A 204 7.02 -12.29 -18.71
N PHE A 205 8.21 -12.51 -18.14
CA PHE A 205 8.37 -13.04 -16.79
C PHE A 205 7.70 -12.12 -15.75
N LEU A 206 8.11 -10.85 -15.65
CA LEU A 206 7.59 -9.89 -14.68
C LEU A 206 6.09 -9.66 -14.83
N ALA A 207 5.59 -9.51 -16.08
CA ALA A 207 4.16 -9.32 -16.33
C ALA A 207 3.34 -10.53 -15.85
N THR A 208 3.86 -11.75 -16.03
CA THR A 208 3.22 -12.98 -15.55
C THR A 208 3.21 -13.04 -14.03
N ARG A 209 4.37 -12.83 -13.38
CA ARG A 209 4.50 -12.86 -11.92
C ARG A 209 3.60 -11.83 -11.24
N LEU A 210 3.68 -10.58 -11.67
CA LEU A 210 2.87 -9.51 -11.10
C LEU A 210 1.38 -9.73 -11.38
N SER A 211 0.98 -10.32 -12.51
CA SER A 211 -0.45 -10.59 -12.77
C SER A 211 -1.05 -11.66 -11.86
N GLN A 212 -0.23 -12.53 -11.26
CA GLN A 212 -0.68 -13.51 -10.26
C GLN A 212 -0.97 -12.85 -8.91
N ILE A 213 -0.27 -11.75 -8.60
CA ILE A 213 -0.45 -10.98 -7.36
C ILE A 213 -1.54 -9.92 -7.55
N PHE A 214 -1.42 -9.12 -8.61
CA PHE A 214 -2.35 -8.06 -8.98
C PHE A 214 -3.47 -8.62 -9.87
N ALA A 215 -4.40 -9.31 -9.21
CA ALA A 215 -5.59 -9.88 -9.82
C ALA A 215 -6.38 -8.84 -10.65
N LYS A 216 -7.15 -9.30 -11.63
CA LYS A 216 -7.87 -8.38 -12.52
C LYS A 216 -8.91 -7.53 -11.77
N GLU A 217 -9.52 -8.10 -10.74
CA GLU A 217 -10.50 -7.43 -9.89
C GLU A 217 -10.17 -7.67 -8.43
N LEU A 218 -10.22 -6.63 -7.60
CA LEU A 218 -10.13 -6.69 -6.15
C LEU A 218 -11.45 -6.22 -5.56
N ASP A 219 -12.03 -7.01 -4.67
CA ASP A 219 -13.35 -6.78 -4.10
C ASP A 219 -13.20 -6.04 -2.77
N LEU A 220 -13.47 -4.73 -2.77
CA LEU A 220 -13.29 -3.90 -1.58
C LEU A 220 -14.35 -4.16 -0.50
N SER A 221 -15.35 -5.02 -0.76
CA SER A 221 -16.23 -5.55 0.30
C SER A 221 -15.56 -6.62 1.17
N LYS A 222 -14.34 -7.05 0.81
CA LYS A 222 -13.55 -8.08 1.49
C LYS A 222 -12.26 -7.54 2.09
N VAL A 223 -12.20 -6.23 2.35
CA VAL A 223 -11.03 -5.61 3.00
C VAL A 223 -10.83 -6.25 4.37
N ALA A 224 -9.63 -6.75 4.62
CA ALA A 224 -9.29 -7.31 5.91
C ALA A 224 -8.93 -6.17 6.88
N LEU A 225 -9.59 -6.14 8.04
CA LEU A 225 -9.23 -5.22 9.11
C LEU A 225 -8.03 -5.77 9.89
N PRO A 226 -7.15 -4.90 10.42
CA PRO A 226 -6.09 -5.30 11.35
C PRO A 226 -6.61 -6.13 12.52
N GLU A 227 -5.81 -7.09 12.98
CA GLU A 227 -6.12 -7.90 14.15
C GLU A 227 -6.43 -7.01 15.37
N GLY A 228 -7.52 -7.33 16.10
CA GLY A 228 -7.98 -6.58 17.26
C GLY A 228 -9.10 -5.58 16.99
N LEU A 229 -9.48 -5.34 15.73
CA LEU A 229 -10.60 -4.46 15.34
C LEU A 229 -11.93 -5.23 15.08
N GLY A 230 -12.03 -6.49 15.50
CA GLY A 230 -13.22 -7.35 15.37
C GLY A 230 -13.19 -8.31 14.17
N ASP A 231 -14.15 -9.24 14.10
CA ASP A 231 -14.27 -10.21 12.99
C ASP A 231 -14.63 -9.49 11.68
N ALA A 232 -13.63 -9.37 10.81
CA ALA A 232 -13.60 -8.60 9.56
C ALA A 232 -14.52 -9.12 8.44
N ALA A 233 -15.36 -10.12 8.68
CA ALA A 233 -16.11 -10.79 7.60
C ALA A 233 -17.22 -9.92 6.95
N LYS A 234 -17.41 -8.67 7.40
CA LYS A 234 -18.57 -7.84 7.02
C LYS A 234 -18.30 -6.34 6.85
N ALA A 235 -17.05 -5.87 6.96
CA ALA A 235 -16.77 -4.45 6.77
C ALA A 235 -16.95 -4.10 5.29
N VAL A 236 -17.90 -3.21 4.98
CA VAL A 236 -18.18 -2.81 3.59
C VAL A 236 -17.57 -1.43 3.36
N VAL A 237 -16.71 -1.32 2.35
CA VAL A 237 -16.32 -0.02 1.83
C VAL A 237 -17.56 0.62 1.21
N ASN A 238 -18.13 1.62 1.88
CA ASN A 238 -19.34 2.31 1.44
C ASN A 238 -18.98 3.50 0.52
N ARG A 239 -17.81 4.10 0.73
CA ARG A 239 -17.28 5.19 -0.08
C ARG A 239 -15.81 4.99 -0.35
N ALA A 240 -15.43 5.17 -1.61
CA ALA A 240 -14.05 5.20 -2.02
C ALA A 240 -13.86 6.31 -3.06
N ALA A 241 -12.67 6.91 -3.09
CA ALA A 241 -12.30 7.88 -4.12
C ALA A 241 -10.79 7.87 -4.35
N ALA A 242 -10.37 8.19 -5.56
CA ALA A 242 -8.97 8.50 -5.89
C ALA A 242 -8.91 9.76 -6.75
N ARG A 243 -8.45 10.88 -6.20
CA ARG A 243 -8.42 12.17 -6.90
C ARG A 243 -7.38 13.11 -6.33
N ASP A 244 -6.78 13.94 -7.18
CA ASP A 244 -5.89 15.03 -6.76
C ASP A 244 -4.75 14.57 -5.83
N GLY A 245 -4.20 13.38 -6.07
CA GLY A 245 -3.15 12.76 -5.26
C GLY A 245 -3.64 12.06 -4.00
N TRP A 246 -4.94 12.09 -3.68
CA TRP A 246 -5.53 11.43 -2.51
C TRP A 246 -6.24 10.12 -2.87
N VAL A 247 -6.08 9.12 -2.01
CA VAL A 247 -7.01 7.98 -1.89
C VAL A 247 -7.84 8.12 -0.62
N LEU A 248 -9.13 7.81 -0.72
CA LEU A 248 -10.10 7.74 0.37
C LEU A 248 -10.72 6.34 0.38
N LEU A 249 -10.78 5.71 1.55
CA LEU A 249 -11.58 4.53 1.84
C LEU A 249 -12.36 4.79 3.13
N GLU A 250 -13.68 4.67 3.08
CA GLU A 250 -14.56 4.69 4.25
C GLU A 250 -15.27 3.34 4.34
N LEU A 251 -15.29 2.79 5.55
CA LEU A 251 -15.85 1.49 5.85
C LEU A 251 -16.91 1.62 6.94
N THR A 252 -17.99 0.88 6.77
CA THR A 252 -19.04 0.71 7.77
C THR A 252 -19.02 -0.72 8.27
N LEU A 253 -19.11 -0.88 9.59
CA LEU A 253 -19.30 -2.16 10.26
C LEU A 253 -20.81 -2.48 10.29
N PRO A 254 -21.18 -3.77 10.16
CA PRO A 254 -22.58 -4.19 10.18
C PRO A 254 -23.27 -3.99 11.53
#